data_AF-A0A4R1W906-F1
#
_entry.id   AF-A0A4R1W906-F1
#
_cell.length_a   1.000
_cell.length_b   1.000
_cell.length_c   1.000
_cell.angle_alpha   90.00
_cell.angle_beta   90.00
_cell.angle_gamma   90.00
#
_symmetry.space_group_name_H-M   'P 1'
#
loop_
_entity.id
_entity.type
_entity.pdbx_description
1 polymer ?
#
loop_
_entity_poly.entity_id
_entity_poly.type
_entity_poly.pdbx_seq_one_letter_code
_entity_poly.pdbx_strand_id
1 'polypeptide(L)'
;MGDDRRVDYFIDREFIELEREIELISLGIVAADGREFYAVSTEFDASRANEFVKTVVIPLLAPPGDPVWMSRAQMKDELVKFIGADVPPGSR
;
A
#
# COMPACT_ATOMS: atom_id res chain seq x y z
N MET A 1 -33.62 -2.10 5.72
CA MET A 1 -32.46 -2.77 6.36
C MET A 1 -31.23 -2.19 5.67
N GLY A 2 -30.58 -1.22 6.30
CA GLY A 2 -29.33 -0.67 5.78
C GLY A 2 -28.28 -1.75 5.90
N ASP A 3 -27.71 -2.15 4.78
CA ASP A 3 -26.58 -3.05 4.75
C ASP A 3 -25.37 -2.28 5.29
N ASP A 4 -25.17 -2.36 6.61
CA ASP A 4 -23.96 -1.89 7.29
C ASP A 4 -22.82 -2.83 6.86
N ARG A 5 -22.38 -2.69 5.60
CA ARG A 5 -21.30 -3.49 5.05
C ARG A 5 -20.00 -3.01 5.65
N ARG A 6 -19.73 -3.49 6.85
CA ARG A 6 -18.38 -3.53 7.37
C ARG A 6 -17.56 -4.43 6.46
N VAL A 7 -16.68 -3.83 5.68
CA VAL A 7 -15.72 -4.56 4.84
C VAL A 7 -14.46 -4.77 5.66
N ASP A 8 -14.03 -6.04 5.76
CA ASP A 8 -12.74 -6.38 6.34
C ASP A 8 -11.63 -6.16 5.31
N TYR A 9 -10.51 -5.60 5.76
CA TYR A 9 -9.35 -5.30 4.93
C TYR A 9 -8.13 -6.05 5.48
N PHE A 10 -7.51 -6.86 4.63
CA PHE A 10 -6.29 -7.60 4.92
C PHE A 10 -5.11 -6.84 4.33
N ILE A 11 -4.13 -6.50 5.15
CA ILE A 11 -3.05 -5.57 4.78
C ILE A 11 -1.70 -6.24 5.02
N ASP A 12 -0.79 -6.07 4.07
CA ASP A 12 0.61 -6.42 4.20
C ASP A 12 1.51 -5.29 3.68
N ARG A 13 2.72 -5.18 4.23
CA ARG A 13 3.67 -4.11 3.90
C ARG A 13 5.08 -4.63 3.88
N GLU A 14 5.82 -4.19 2.88
CA GLU A 14 7.26 -4.32 2.86
C GLU A 14 7.91 -2.98 3.20
N PHE A 15 8.98 -3.02 4.00
CA PHE A 15 9.65 -1.82 4.48
C PHE A 15 11.13 -2.03 4.79
N ILE A 16 11.88 -0.93 4.81
CA ILE A 16 13.21 -0.88 5.40
C ILE A 16 13.05 -0.38 6.83
N GLU A 17 13.40 -1.22 7.80
CA GLU A 17 13.43 -0.85 9.21
C GLU A 17 14.83 -0.37 9.59
N LEU A 18 14.89 0.82 10.17
CA LEU A 18 16.08 1.45 10.71
C LEU A 18 15.84 1.78 12.18
N GLU A 19 16.88 2.17 12.92
CA GLU A 19 16.80 2.33 14.38
C GLU A 19 15.65 3.23 14.89
N ARG A 20 15.21 4.20 14.09
CA ARG A 20 14.12 5.15 14.47
C ARG A 20 13.11 5.42 13.36
N GLU A 21 13.24 4.74 12.22
CA GLU A 21 12.47 5.05 11.02
C GLU A 21 12.04 3.76 10.32
N ILE A 22 10.86 3.80 9.72
CA ILE A 22 10.36 2.76 8.83
C ILE A 22 10.10 3.40 7.48
N GLU A 23 10.87 3.02 6.48
CA GLU A 23 10.64 3.42 5.09
C GLU A 23 9.74 2.41 4.41
N LEU A 24 8.55 2.85 3.99
CA LEU A 24 7.63 2.01 3.25
C LEU A 24 8.18 1.74 1.85
N ILE A 25 8.36 0.46 1.50
CA ILE A 25 8.66 0.01 0.14
C ILE A 25 7.35 -0.17 -0.62
N SER A 26 6.45 -1.03 -0.14
CA SER A 26 5.19 -1.33 -0.81
C SER A 26 4.07 -1.64 0.18
N LEU A 27 2.84 -1.54 -0.30
CA LEU A 27 1.61 -1.80 0.45
C LEU A 27 0.66 -2.63 -0.43
N GLY A 28 0.27 -3.78 0.09
CA GLY A 28 -0.78 -4.64 -0.48
C GLY A 28 -2.00 -4.65 0.42
N ILE A 29 -3.19 -4.49 -0.16
CA ILE A 29 -4.45 -4.61 0.56
C ILE A 29 -5.43 -5.44 -0.27
N VAL A 30 -6.10 -6.39 0.39
CA VAL A 30 -7.23 -7.13 -0.16
C VAL A 30 -8.45 -6.88 0.72
N ALA A 31 -9.54 -6.38 0.13
CA ALA A 31 -10.82 -6.25 0.78
C ALA A 31 -11.59 -7.58 0.71
N ALA A 32 -12.38 -7.91 1.74
CA ALA A 32 -13.17 -9.14 1.78
C ALA A 32 -14.23 -9.24 0.66
N ASP A 33 -14.54 -8.12 -0.01
CA ASP A 33 -15.42 -8.06 -1.18
C ASP A 33 -14.69 -8.29 -2.52
N GLY A 34 -13.39 -8.59 -2.48
CA GLY A 34 -12.57 -8.96 -3.63
C GLY A 34 -11.84 -7.80 -4.31
N ARG A 35 -11.96 -6.56 -3.81
CA ARG A 35 -11.13 -5.45 -4.33
C ARG A 35 -9.69 -5.59 -3.85
N GLU A 36 -8.76 -5.23 -4.72
CA GLU A 36 -7.32 -5.27 -4.43
C GLU A 36 -6.68 -3.89 -4.64
N PHE A 37 -5.71 -3.58 -3.81
CA PHE A 37 -4.86 -2.40 -3.92
C PHE A 37 -3.41 -2.83 -3.77
N TYR A 38 -2.57 -2.39 -4.69
CA TYR A 38 -1.13 -2.55 -4.60
C TYR A 38 -0.42 -1.28 -5.04
N ALA A 39 0.53 -0.83 -4.25
CA ALA A 39 1.35 0.33 -4.57
C ALA A 39 2.78 0.15 -4.06
N VAL A 40 3.73 0.70 -4.83
CA VAL A 40 5.15 0.79 -4.49
C VAL A 40 5.50 2.27 -4.29
N SER A 41 6.14 2.60 -3.19
CA SER A 41 6.58 3.95 -2.88
C SER A 41 7.76 4.34 -3.77
N THR A 42 7.71 5.52 -4.38
CA THR A 42 8.87 6.09 -5.08
C THR A 42 9.87 6.79 -4.15
N GLU A 43 9.60 6.78 -2.84
CA GLU A 43 10.31 7.62 -1.86
C GLU A 43 11.29 6.85 -0.96
N PHE A 44 11.32 5.51 -1.01
CA PHE A 44 12.29 4.73 -0.24
C PHE A 44 13.66 4.72 -0.91
N ASP A 45 14.73 4.67 -0.12
CA ASP A 45 16.09 4.55 -0.62
C ASP A 45 16.55 3.08 -0.57
N ALA A 46 16.52 2.41 -1.73
CA ALA A 46 16.94 1.02 -1.89
C ALA A 46 18.38 0.76 -1.41
N SER A 47 19.25 1.77 -1.39
CA SER A 47 20.63 1.61 -0.93
C SER A 47 20.72 1.38 0.59
N ARG A 48 19.75 1.90 1.36
CA ARG A 48 19.64 1.74 2.83
C ARG A 48 19.13 0.36 3.25
N ALA A 49 18.61 -0.44 2.32
CA ALA A 49 18.10 -1.77 2.60
C ALA A 49 19.19 -2.75 3.05
N ASN A 50 18.85 -3.66 3.97
CA ASN A 50 19.71 -4.78 4.32
C ASN A 50 19.74 -5.84 3.18
N GLU A 51 20.64 -6.82 3.29
CA GLU A 51 20.81 -7.85 2.26
C GLU A 51 19.57 -8.72 2.05
N PHE A 52 18.79 -8.98 3.10
CA PHE A 52 17.54 -9.73 2.96
C PHE A 52 16.54 -9.00 2.07
N VAL A 53 16.29 -7.72 2.35
CA VAL A 53 15.37 -6.89 1.55
C VAL A 53 15.86 -6.77 0.11
N LYS A 54 17.17 -6.56 -0.09
CA LYS A 54 17.78 -6.47 -1.43
C LYS A 54 17.64 -7.74 -2.26
N THR A 55 17.65 -8.92 -1.62
CA THR A 55 17.65 -10.21 -2.31
C THR A 55 16.25 -10.83 -2.45
N VAL A 56 15.33 -10.53 -1.54
CA VAL A 56 14.01 -11.16 -1.48
C VAL A 56 12.89 -10.20 -1.87
N VAL A 57 12.93 -8.95 -1.42
CA VAL A 57 11.82 -8.01 -1.60
C VAL A 57 11.97 -7.21 -2.89
N ILE A 58 13.10 -6.50 -3.05
CA ILE A 58 13.32 -5.58 -4.18
C ILE A 58 13.16 -6.27 -5.55
N PRO A 59 13.66 -7.50 -5.78
CA PRO A 59 13.50 -8.17 -7.07
C PRO A 59 12.06 -8.54 -7.43
N LEU A 60 11.14 -8.54 -6.46
CA LEU A 60 9.73 -8.89 -6.65
C LEU A 60 8.84 -7.67 -6.88
N LEU A 61 9.39 -6.47 -6.86
CA LEU A 61 8.63 -5.25 -7.15
C LEU A 61 8.23 -5.18 -8.62
N ALA A 62 7.15 -4.46 -8.90
CA ALA A 62 6.74 -4.17 -10.27
C ALA A 62 7.87 -3.45 -11.04
N PRO A 63 7.98 -3.64 -12.38
CA PRO A 63 8.99 -2.96 -13.18
C PRO A 63 8.95 -1.43 -13.02
N PRO A 64 10.10 -0.73 -13.06
CA PRO A 64 10.11 0.73 -13.04
C PRO A 64 9.24 1.33 -14.14
N GLY A 65 8.39 2.30 -13.78
CA GLY A 65 7.45 2.94 -14.70
C GLY A 65 6.07 2.30 -14.77
N ASP A 66 5.84 1.18 -14.08
CA ASP A 66 4.50 0.65 -13.84
C ASP A 66 3.66 1.67 -13.03
N PRO A 67 2.37 1.88 -13.33
CA PRO A 67 1.51 2.82 -12.62
C PRO A 67 1.35 2.56 -11.11
N VAL A 68 1.71 1.37 -10.61
CA VAL A 68 1.70 1.10 -9.15
C VAL A 68 2.79 1.86 -8.39
N TRP A 69 3.80 2.38 -9.09
CA TRP A 69 4.82 3.25 -8.50
C TRP A 69 4.26 4.66 -8.29
N MET A 70 4.22 5.12 -7.04
CA MET A 70 3.68 6.43 -6.71
C MET A 70 4.31 7.04 -5.45
N SER A 71 4.21 8.37 -5.33
CA SER A 71 4.56 9.06 -4.09
C SER A 71 3.64 8.63 -2.94
N ARG A 72 4.08 8.78 -1.70
CA ARG A 72 3.28 8.51 -0.50
C ARG A 72 2.04 9.40 -0.43
N ALA A 73 2.13 10.62 -0.96
CA ALA A 73 0.98 11.53 -1.06
C ALA A 73 -0.09 10.96 -2.01
N GLN A 74 0.30 10.53 -3.20
CA GLN A 74 -0.60 9.87 -4.15
C GLN A 74 -1.15 8.56 -3.59
N MET A 75 -0.29 7.74 -2.97
CA MET A 75 -0.71 6.48 -2.33
C MET A 75 -1.78 6.72 -1.28
N LYS A 76 -1.65 7.76 -0.45
CA LYS A 76 -2.67 8.16 0.52
C LYS A 76 -4.00 8.51 -0.17
N ASP A 77 -3.96 9.30 -1.24
CA ASP A 77 -5.16 9.71 -1.96
C ASP A 77 -5.87 8.52 -2.60
N GLU A 78 -5.12 7.59 -3.20
CA GLU A 78 -5.66 6.35 -3.76
C GLU A 78 -6.18 5.39 -2.68
N LEU A 79 -5.51 5.29 -1.53
CA LEU A 79 -6.01 4.54 -0.38
C LEU A 79 -7.34 5.10 0.14
N VAL A 80 -7.48 6.42 0.20
CA VAL A 80 -8.74 7.06 0.62
C VAL A 80 -9.86 6.75 -0.39
N LYS A 81 -9.56 6.70 -1.70
CA LYS A 81 -10.55 6.28 -2.71
C LYS A 81 -10.90 4.81 -2.57
N PHE A 82 -9.89 3.96 -2.39
CA PHE A 82 -10.05 2.52 -2.23
C PHE A 82 -10.90 2.18 -0.99
N ILE A 83 -10.54 2.69 0.18
CA ILE A 83 -11.28 2.41 1.44
C ILE A 83 -12.59 3.20 1.51
N GLY A 84 -12.58 4.46 1.06
CA GLY A 84 -13.71 5.38 1.18
C GLY A 84 -14.89 5.06 0.27
N ALA A 85 -14.73 4.14 -0.70
CA ALA A 85 -15.83 3.62 -1.51
C ALA A 85 -16.93 2.93 -0.68
N ASP A 86 -16.63 2.54 0.56
CA ASP A 86 -17.58 1.89 1.47
C ASP A 86 -18.42 2.87 2.30
N VAL A 87 -18.10 4.17 2.26
CA VAL A 87 -18.87 5.19 2.96
C VAL A 87 -20.05 5.61 2.07
N PRO A 88 -21.32 5.45 2.51
CA PRO A 88 -22.47 5.91 1.76
C PRO A 88 -22.34 7.41 1.42
N PRO A 89 -22.81 7.86 0.24
CA PRO A 89 -22.85 9.28 -0.08
C PRO A 89 -23.64 10.05 1.01
N GLY A 90 -23.00 11.03 1.66
CA GLY A 90 -23.66 11.90 2.65
C GLY A 90 -23.21 11.76 4.11
N SER A 91 -22.25 10.90 4.42
CA SER A 91 -21.75 10.70 5.81
C SER A 91 -20.57 11.62 6.20
N ARG A 92 -20.40 12.79 5.57
CA ARG A 92 -19.36 13.79 5.91
C ARG A 92 -19.95 15.00 6.59
#